data_AF-A0A1Q7UTU1-F1
#
_entry.id   AF-A0A1Q7UTU1-F1
#
_cell.length_a   1.000
_cell.length_b   1.000
_cell.length_c   1.000
_cell.angle_alpha   90.00
_cell.angle_beta   90.00
_cell.angle_gamma   90.00
#
_symmetry.space_group_name_H-M   'P 1'
#
loop_
_entity.id
_entity.type
_entity.pdbx_description
1 polymer ?
#
loop_
_entity_poly.entity_id
_entity_poly.type
_entity_poly.pdbx_seq_one_letter_code
_entity_poly.pdbx_strand_id
1 'polypeptide(L)'
;MKQRPVGVTILAILAGVAAVLAAINALQFLGILPFFVGPVAFRTFSFWYALMWGLMVWVYIWLVQMLWRVDPAAWLFLVIITLFELTLDFVAMLGSSTWQDVSVSFLLNGVILLYVMLPGVREAFGTARETAGATS
;
A
#
# COMPACT_ATOMS: atom_id res chain seq x y z
N MET A 1 -26.40 -6.14 -11.92
CA MET A 1 -24.94 -6.17 -11.61
C MET A 1 -24.49 -4.72 -11.49
N LYS A 2 -24.16 -4.23 -10.28
CA LYS A 2 -23.57 -2.88 -10.14
C LYS A 2 -22.25 -2.89 -10.91
N GLN A 3 -22.14 -2.10 -11.99
CA GLN A 3 -20.91 -1.97 -12.76
C GLN A 3 -19.80 -1.56 -11.79
N ARG A 4 -18.81 -2.44 -11.63
CA ARG A 4 -17.62 -2.13 -10.83
C ARG A 4 -16.82 -1.10 -11.62
N PRO A 5 -16.56 0.09 -11.07
CA PRO A 5 -15.77 1.09 -11.78
C PRO A 5 -14.37 0.52 -12.04
N VAL A 6 -13.90 0.58 -13.28
CA VAL A 6 -12.61 0.01 -13.71
C VAL A 6 -11.45 0.51 -12.83
N GLY A 7 -11.53 1.75 -12.35
CA GLY A 7 -10.54 2.32 -11.44
C GLY A 7 -10.42 1.60 -10.09
N VAL A 8 -11.51 1.07 -9.55
CA VAL A 8 -11.48 0.30 -8.29
C VAL A 8 -10.80 -1.06 -8.50
N THR A 9 -11.01 -1.68 -9.66
CA THR A 9 -10.32 -2.93 -10.00
C THR A 9 -8.82 -2.71 -10.14
N ILE A 10 -8.38 -1.62 -10.78
CA ILE A 10 -6.96 -1.27 -10.88
C ILE A 10 -6.36 -1.05 -9.48
N LEU A 11 -7.03 -0.32 -8.60
CA LEU A 11 -6.59 -0.13 -7.21
C LEU A 11 -6.50 -1.45 -6.44
N ALA A 12 -7.49 -2.34 -6.60
CA ALA A 12 -7.45 -3.64 -5.94
C ALA A 12 -6.26 -4.49 -6.41
N ILE A 13 -5.92 -4.42 -7.70
CA ILE A 13 -4.73 -5.09 -8.25
C ILE A 13 -3.46 -4.48 -7.66
N LEU A 14 -3.32 -3.15 -7.67
CA LEU A 14 -2.14 -2.47 -7.13
C LEU A 14 -1.97 -2.71 -5.63
N ALA A 15 -3.05 -2.66 -4.85
CA ALA A 15 -3.03 -3.01 -3.43
C ALA A 15 -2.69 -4.49 -3.21
N GLY A 16 -3.13 -5.38 -4.11
CA GLY A 16 -2.72 -6.78 -4.12
C GLY A 16 -1.22 -6.96 -4.36
N VAL A 17 -0.63 -6.20 -5.28
CA VAL A 17 0.82 -6.19 -5.51
C VAL A 17 1.56 -5.67 -4.28
N ALA A 18 1.07 -4.59 -3.65
CA ALA A 18 1.64 -4.08 -2.40
C ALA A 18 1.59 -5.13 -1.28
N ALA A 19 0.49 -5.89 -1.16
CA ALA A 19 0.38 -7.00 -0.21
C ALA A 19 1.48 -8.06 -0.42
N VAL A 20 1.75 -8.40 -1.69
CA VAL A 20 2.79 -9.37 -2.05
C VAL A 20 4.18 -8.84 -1.69
N LEU A 21 4.46 -7.56 -1.97
CA LEU A 21 5.74 -6.93 -1.60
C LEU A 21 5.94 -6.90 -0.07
N ALA A 22 4.91 -6.51 0.68
CA ALA A 22 4.93 -6.56 2.13
C ALA A 22 5.17 -7.99 2.66
N ALA A 23 4.61 -9.00 1.99
CA ALA A 23 4.80 -10.41 2.37
C ALA A 23 6.23 -10.87 2.10
N ILE A 24 6.83 -10.45 0.98
CA ILE A 24 8.24 -10.71 0.69
C ILE A 24 9.12 -10.11 1.80
N ASN A 25 8.88 -8.85 2.18
CA ASN A 25 9.62 -8.21 3.27
C ASN A 25 9.46 -8.97 4.59
N ALA A 26 8.23 -9.37 4.96
CA ALA A 26 7.99 -10.17 6.16
C ALA A 26 8.79 -11.48 6.16
N LEU A 27 8.78 -12.21 5.03
CA LEU A 27 9.50 -13.47 4.87
C LEU A 27 11.02 -13.30 4.89
N GLN A 28 11.53 -12.17 4.38
CA GLN A 28 12.95 -11.84 4.45
C GLN A 28 13.41 -11.59 5.90
N PHE A 29 12.64 -10.84 6.69
CA PHE A 29 12.95 -10.62 8.11
C PHE A 29 12.78 -11.86 8.98
N LEU A 30 11.95 -12.83 8.55
CA LEU A 30 11.87 -14.17 9.14
C LEU A 30 13.05 -15.07 8.75
N GLY A 31 13.92 -14.65 7.83
CA GLY A 31 15.04 -15.45 7.33
C GLY A 31 14.64 -16.59 6.41
N ILE A 32 13.38 -16.63 5.95
CA ILE A 32 12.86 -17.66 5.03
C ILE A 32 13.31 -17.35 3.59
N LEU A 33 13.25 -16.08 3.19
CA LEU A 33 13.74 -15.62 1.88
C LEU A 33 15.07 -14.88 2.03
N PRO A 34 16.05 -15.15 1.15
CA PRO A 34 17.25 -14.34 1.08
C PRO A 34 16.88 -12.93 0.58
N PHE A 35 17.61 -11.93 1.04
CA PHE A 35 17.44 -10.57 0.52
C PHE A 35 18.10 -10.47 -0.86
N PHE A 36 17.32 -10.11 -1.89
CA PHE A 36 17.75 -10.22 -3.30
C PHE A 36 18.62 -9.06 -3.82
N VAL A 37 18.68 -7.92 -3.14
CA VAL A 37 19.34 -6.69 -3.67
C VAL A 37 20.30 -6.14 -2.63
N GLY A 38 21.64 -6.15 -2.82
CA GLY A 38 22.61 -5.41 -1.98
C GLY A 38 23.01 -5.99 -0.60
N PRO A 39 24.26 -5.90 -0.14
CA PRO A 39 24.66 -6.26 1.22
C PRO A 39 24.46 -5.06 2.16
N VAL A 40 23.55 -5.17 3.14
CA VAL A 40 23.32 -4.11 4.14
C VAL A 40 23.38 -4.70 5.55
N ALA A 41 24.12 -4.02 6.45
CA ALA A 41 24.42 -4.45 7.81
C ALA A 41 23.20 -4.68 8.74
N PHE A 42 21.99 -4.28 8.31
CA PHE A 42 20.72 -4.46 9.04
C PHE A 42 19.87 -5.64 8.55
N ARG A 43 20.39 -6.49 7.65
CA ARG A 43 19.73 -7.70 7.12
C ARG A 43 19.87 -8.91 8.03
N THR A 44 19.62 -8.70 9.31
CA THR A 44 19.58 -9.76 10.31
C THR A 44 18.14 -10.14 10.58
N PHE A 45 17.92 -11.43 10.85
CA PHE A 45 16.63 -11.95 11.30
C PHE A 45 16.09 -11.05 12.42
N SER A 46 14.87 -10.55 12.24
CA SER A 46 14.23 -9.68 13.22
C SER A 46 12.75 -10.02 13.30
N PHE A 47 12.39 -10.77 14.34
CA PHE A 47 11.01 -11.16 14.59
C PHE A 47 10.07 -9.95 14.71
N TRP A 48 10.54 -8.85 15.29
CA TRP A 48 9.74 -7.63 15.44
C TRP A 48 9.40 -7.01 14.08
N TYR A 49 10.38 -6.86 13.19
CA TYR A 49 10.14 -6.34 11.85
C TYR A 49 9.30 -7.30 11.02
N ALA A 50 9.54 -8.61 11.13
CA ALA A 50 8.72 -9.63 10.49
C ALA A 50 7.24 -9.54 10.92
N LEU A 51 6.97 -9.34 12.21
CA LEU A 51 5.62 -9.17 12.74
C LEU A 51 4.96 -7.90 12.20
N MET A 52 5.70 -6.78 12.17
CA MET A 52 5.21 -5.50 11.65
C MET A 52 4.84 -5.61 10.16
N TRP A 53 5.70 -6.21 9.34
CA TRP A 53 5.43 -6.46 7.93
C TRP A 53 4.30 -7.48 7.73
N GLY A 54 4.22 -8.51 8.57
CA GLY A 54 3.11 -9.46 8.56
C GLY A 54 1.76 -8.80 8.86
N LEU A 55 1.72 -7.83 9.77
CA LEU A 55 0.55 -7.00 10.02
C LEU A 55 0.19 -6.15 8.80
N MET A 56 1.19 -5.56 8.12
CA MET A 56 0.96 -4.81 6.87
C MET A 56 0.34 -5.69 5.78
N VAL A 57 0.82 -6.93 5.63
CA VAL A 57 0.21 -7.90 4.70
C VAL A 57 -1.26 -8.12 5.03
N TRP A 58 -1.58 -8.36 6.30
CA TRP A 58 -2.96 -8.55 6.74
C TRP A 58 -3.83 -7.34 6.41
N VAL A 59 -3.33 -6.14 6.71
CA VAL A 59 -3.99 -4.86 6.40
C VAL A 59 -4.25 -4.72 4.91
N TYR A 60 -3.26 -5.02 4.06
CA TYR A 60 -3.42 -4.95 2.60
C TYR A 60 -4.40 -5.98 2.05
N ILE A 61 -4.39 -7.22 2.56
CA ILE A 61 -5.39 -8.24 2.18
C ILE A 61 -6.80 -7.76 2.53
N TRP A 62 -6.96 -7.20 3.73
CA TRP A 62 -8.24 -6.66 4.16
C TRP A 62 -8.67 -5.45 3.32
N LEU A 63 -7.73 -4.58 2.97
CA LEU A 63 -7.95 -3.44 2.09
C LEU A 63 -8.38 -3.88 0.69
N VAL A 64 -7.76 -4.92 0.11
CA VAL A 64 -8.19 -5.50 -1.16
C VAL A 64 -9.64 -5.98 -1.09
N GLN A 65 -10.05 -6.60 0.02
CA GLN A 65 -11.46 -7.01 0.21
C GLN A 65 -12.40 -5.80 0.30
N MET A 66 -12.02 -4.74 1.00
CA MET A 66 -12.81 -3.51 1.10
C MET A 66 -12.93 -2.80 -0.25
N LEU A 67 -11.83 -2.68 -0.99
CA LEU A 67 -11.80 -2.14 -2.36
C LEU A 67 -12.70 -2.99 -3.28
N TRP A 68 -12.64 -4.31 -3.18
CA TRP A 68 -13.46 -5.22 -3.99
C TRP A 68 -14.95 -5.10 -3.70
N ARG A 69 -15.32 -4.78 -2.45
CA ARG A 69 -16.70 -4.51 -2.03
C ARG A 69 -17.15 -3.08 -2.34
N VAL A 70 -16.25 -2.23 -2.81
CA VAL A 70 -16.47 -0.79 -3.04
C VAL A 70 -17.00 -0.11 -1.77
N ASP A 71 -16.39 -0.44 -0.63
CA ASP A 71 -16.72 0.17 0.65
C ASP A 71 -16.25 1.65 0.66
N PRO A 72 -17.11 2.64 0.96
CA PRO A 72 -16.71 4.04 1.06
C PRO A 72 -15.53 4.28 2.01
N ALA A 73 -15.43 3.50 3.09
CA ALA A 73 -14.33 3.60 4.06
C ALA A 73 -12.98 3.16 3.48
N ALA A 74 -12.99 2.33 2.43
CA ALA A 74 -11.77 1.83 1.77
C ALA A 74 -10.92 2.96 1.20
N TRP A 75 -11.54 4.06 0.76
CA TRP A 75 -10.84 5.21 0.21
C TRP A 75 -9.92 5.85 1.25
N LEU A 76 -10.48 6.22 2.40
CA LEU A 76 -9.73 6.87 3.46
C LEU A 76 -8.68 5.91 4.04
N PHE A 77 -9.02 4.63 4.19
CA PHE A 77 -8.09 3.62 4.68
C PHE A 77 -6.90 3.43 3.74
N LEU A 78 -7.14 3.37 2.41
CA LEU A 78 -6.09 3.29 1.40
C LEU A 78 -5.16 4.51 1.46
N VAL A 79 -5.71 5.72 1.57
CA VAL A 79 -4.93 6.96 1.69
C VAL A 79 -4.04 6.95 2.94
N ILE A 80 -4.60 6.57 4.10
CA ILE A 80 -3.85 6.54 5.36
C ILE A 80 -2.72 5.50 5.29
N ILE A 81 -3.01 4.28 4.81
CA ILE A 81 -2.02 3.20 4.74
C ILE A 81 -0.90 3.53 3.75
N THR A 82 -1.22 4.08 2.58
CA THR A 82 -0.19 4.47 1.60
C THR A 82 0.68 5.62 2.09
N LEU A 83 0.13 6.60 2.80
CA LEU A 83 0.92 7.65 3.46
C LEU A 83 1.82 7.10 4.57
N PHE A 84 1.30 6.17 5.37
CA PHE A 84 2.08 5.49 6.39
C PHE A 84 3.24 4.69 5.78
N GLU A 85 2.98 3.92 4.73
CA GLU A 85 4.04 3.13 4.07
C GLU A 85 5.07 4.01 3.36
N LEU A 86 4.65 5.10 2.70
CA LEU A 86 5.58 6.09 2.15
C LEU A 86 6.47 6.71 3.23
N THR A 87 5.95 6.91 4.45
CA THR A 87 6.72 7.41 5.58
C THR A 87 7.75 6.38 6.05
N LEU A 88 7.36 5.10 6.15
CA LEU A 88 8.27 4.02 6.49
C LEU A 88 9.36 3.84 5.42
N ASP A 89 8.98 3.86 4.15
CA ASP A 89 9.90 3.77 3.02
C ASP A 89 10.88 4.95 3.03
N PHE A 90 10.40 6.17 3.30
CA PHE A 90 11.26 7.34 3.42
C PHE A 90 12.27 7.21 4.58
N VAL A 91 11.83 6.75 5.76
CA VAL A 91 12.73 6.50 6.90
C VAL A 91 13.73 5.38 6.59
N ALA A 92 13.28 4.31 5.93
CA ALA A 92 14.13 3.21 5.51
C ALA A 92 15.18 3.68 4.49
N MET A 93 14.81 4.56 3.56
CA MET A 93 15.75 5.16 2.60
C MET A 93 16.83 5.98 3.31
N LEU A 94 16.49 6.77 4.32
CA LEU A 94 17.47 7.53 5.13
C LEU A 94 18.44 6.62 5.91
N GLY A 95 17.98 5.43 6.30
CA GLY A 95 18.79 4.44 7.04
C GLY A 95 19.56 3.45 6.16
N SER A 96 19.29 3.41 4.85
CA SER A 96 19.91 2.47 3.91
C SER A 96 21.05 3.10 3.12
N SER A 97 22.10 2.33 2.83
CA SER A 97 23.18 2.74 1.92
C SER A 97 22.82 2.53 0.43
N THR A 98 21.75 1.79 0.13
CA THR A 98 21.33 1.41 -1.23
C THR A 98 19.88 1.77 -1.50
N TRP A 99 19.69 2.85 -2.26
CA TRP A 99 18.39 3.39 -2.67
C TRP A 99 17.52 2.42 -3.49
N GLN A 100 18.15 1.41 -4.10
CA GLN A 100 17.49 0.45 -4.98
C GLN A 100 16.59 -0.55 -4.23
N ASP A 101 16.82 -0.74 -2.92
CA ASP A 101 16.04 -1.68 -2.10
C ASP A 101 14.62 -1.19 -1.83
N VAL A 102 14.45 0.11 -1.66
CA VAL A 102 13.19 0.72 -1.18
C VAL A 102 12.45 1.44 -2.32
N SER A 103 13.13 1.69 -3.45
CA SER A 103 12.57 2.47 -4.56
C SER A 103 11.32 1.86 -5.20
N VAL A 104 11.20 0.52 -5.24
CA VAL A 104 10.05 -0.14 -5.89
C VAL A 104 8.78 0.03 -5.06
N SER A 105 8.85 -0.22 -3.75
CA SER A 105 7.72 -0.01 -2.84
C SER A 105 7.35 1.47 -2.76
N PHE A 106 8.33 2.36 -2.68
CA PHE A 106 8.10 3.81 -2.63
C PHE A 106 7.37 4.31 -3.88
N LEU A 107 7.84 3.92 -5.08
CA LEU A 107 7.20 4.29 -6.33
C LEU A 107 5.80 3.70 -6.47
N LEU A 108 5.61 2.43 -6.08
CA LEU A 108 4.30 1.78 -6.13
C LEU A 108 3.29 2.52 -5.23
N ASN A 109 3.66 2.81 -3.98
CA ASN A 109 2.81 3.54 -3.06
C ASN A 109 2.52 4.98 -3.52
N GLY A 110 3.52 5.65 -4.11
CA GLY A 110 3.32 6.95 -4.74
C GLY A 110 2.30 6.91 -5.88
N VAL A 111 2.38 5.90 -6.75
CA VAL A 111 1.40 5.69 -7.83
C VAL A 111 0.01 5.40 -7.28
N ILE A 112 -0.10 4.54 -6.27
CA ILE A 112 -1.39 4.23 -5.63
C ILE A 112 -2.01 5.49 -5.02
N LEU A 113 -1.22 6.30 -4.31
CA LEU A 113 -1.68 7.53 -3.69
C LEU A 113 -2.14 8.56 -4.75
N LEU A 114 -1.39 8.74 -5.83
CA LEU A 114 -1.80 9.63 -6.92
C LEU A 114 -3.09 9.13 -7.59
N TYR A 115 -3.22 7.82 -7.79
CA TYR A 115 -4.37 7.23 -8.45
C TYR A 115 -5.64 7.28 -7.59
N VAL A 116 -5.55 7.06 -6.27
CA VAL A 116 -6.71 7.12 -5.36
C VAL A 116 -7.26 8.54 -5.20
N MET A 117 -6.43 9.57 -5.44
CA MET A 117 -6.85 10.97 -5.40
C MET A 117 -7.56 11.43 -6.68
N LEU A 118 -7.55 10.64 -7.76
CA LEU A 118 -8.24 11.00 -9.00
C LEU A 118 -9.76 11.11 -8.77
N PRO A 119 -10.43 12.12 -9.36
CA PRO A 119 -11.85 12.38 -9.13
C PRO A 119 -12.73 11.19 -9.50
N GLY A 120 -12.43 10.49 -10.61
CA GLY A 120 -13.18 9.30 -11.02
C GLY A 120 -13.07 8.12 -10.04
N VAL A 121 -12.00 8.05 -9.24
CA VAL A 121 -11.84 7.04 -8.18
C VAL A 121 -12.57 7.49 -6.92
N ARG A 122 -12.48 8.77 -6.55
CA ARG A 122 -13.24 9.34 -5.42
C ARG A 122 -14.75 9.21 -5.61
N GLU A 123 -15.22 9.42 -6.83
CA GLU A 123 -16.62 9.21 -7.24
C GLU A 123 -17.05 7.75 -7.11
N ALA A 124 -16.18 6.80 -7.47
CA ALA A 124 -16.44 5.37 -7.34
C ALA A 124 -16.69 4.94 -5.88
N PHE A 125 -16.07 5.61 -4.91
CA PHE A 125 -16.29 5.41 -3.47
C PHE A 125 -17.40 6.28 -2.88
N GLY A 126 -18.10 7.09 -3.69
CA GLY A 126 -19.18 7.96 -3.24
C GLY A 126 -18.74 9.20 -2.47
N THR A 127 -17.42 9.47 -2.39
CA THR A 127 -16.84 10.58 -1.60
C THR A 127 -16.84 11.93 -2.34
N ALA A 128 -17.12 11.95 -3.64
CA ALA A 128 -17.10 13.20 -4.42
C ALA A 128 -18.35 14.08 -4.22
N ARG A 129 -19.49 13.50 -3.81
CA ARG A 129 -20.78 14.20 -3.77
C ARG A 129 -20.92 15.20 -2.62
N GLU A 130 -20.09 15.11 -1.58
CA GLU A 130 -20.11 16.07 -0.47
C GLU A 130 -19.57 17.46 -0.86
N THR A 131 -18.66 17.54 -1.84
CA THR A 131 -18.09 18.84 -2.24
C THR A 131 -19.00 19.70 -3.12
N ALA A 132 -20.04 19.14 -3.73
CA ALA A 132 -20.98 19.86 -4.59
C ALA A 132 -22.30 20.24 -3.90
N GLY A 133 -22.60 19.65 -2.74
CA GLY A 133 -23.81 19.96 -1.95
C GLY A 133 -23.63 21.07 -0.93
N ALA A 134 -22.41 21.57 -0.72
CA ALA A 134 -22.11 22.63 0.24
C ALA A 134 -22.28 24.06 -0.34
N THR A 135 -22.78 24.18 -1.57
CA THR A 135 -23.01 25.45 -2.27
C THR A 135 -24.47 25.70 -2.66
N SER A 136 -25.44 25.03 -2.04
CA SER A 136 -26.88 25.28 -2.24
C SER A 136 -27.57 25.76 -0.97
#